data_AF-A0A524LI13-F1
#
_entry.id   AF-A0A524LI13-F1
#
_cell.length_a   1.000
_cell.length_b   1.000
_cell.length_c   1.000
_cell.angle_alpha   90.00
_cell.angle_beta   90.00
_cell.angle_gamma   90.00
#
_symmetry.space_group_name_H-M   'P 1'
#
loop_
_entity.id
_entity.type
_entity.pdbx_description
1 polymer ?
#
loop_
_entity_poly.entity_id
_entity_poly.type
_entity_poly.pdbx_seq_one_letter_code
_entity_poly.pdbx_strand_id
1 'polypeptide(L)' 'MTTYVFDNVEIKKTGRTAKRELKSGKVDELLEITPVDENIGKWKKWVRDAELFEVKDKEETGEEE' A
#
# COMPACT_ATOMS: atom_id res chain seq x y z
N MET A 1 3.01 8.27 -11.25
CA MET A 1 3.03 8.15 -9.77
C MET A 1 2.08 7.03 -9.40
N THR A 2 2.53 6.00 -8.69
CA THR A 2 1.64 4.90 -8.28
C THR A 2 0.85 5.34 -7.05
N THR A 3 -0.45 5.55 -7.20
CA THR A 3 -1.37 5.89 -6.12
C THR A 3 -1.99 4.61 -5.59
N TYR A 4 -2.14 4.51 -4.27
CA TYR A 4 -2.80 3.38 -3.63
C TYR A 4 -4.00 3.87 -2.83
N VAL A 5 -4.99 3.01 -2.65
CA VAL A 5 -6.15 3.25 -1.79
C VAL A 5 -6.14 2.24 -0.65
N PHE A 6 -6.32 2.75 0.57
CA PHE A 6 -6.53 1.97 1.78
C PHE A 6 -7.75 2.51 2.50
N ASP A 7 -8.76 1.67 2.74
CA ASP A 7 -9.98 2.04 3.46
C ASP A 7 -10.67 3.29 2.89
N ASN A 8 -10.82 3.35 1.55
CA ASN A 8 -11.35 4.49 0.79
C ASN A 8 -10.55 5.80 0.91
N VAL A 9 -9.29 5.74 1.37
CA VAL A 9 -8.38 6.89 1.44
C VAL A 9 -7.23 6.68 0.48
N GLU A 10 -6.92 7.69 -0.33
CA GLU A 10 -5.71 7.72 -1.14
C GLU A 10 -4.48 7.88 -0.24
N ILE A 11 -3.57 6.92 -0.34
CA ILE A 11 -2.36 6.84 0.46
C ILE A 11 -1.11 6.75 -0.42
N LYS A 12 0.02 7.09 0.19
CA LYS A 12 1.36 6.83 -0.34
C LYS A 12 2.15 5.98 0.65
N LYS A 13 2.96 5.06 0.11
CA LYS A 13 3.95 4.31 0.87
C LYS A 13 5.06 5.28 1.30
N THR A 14 5.48 5.25 2.57
CA THR A 14 6.56 6.13 3.07
C THR A 14 7.95 5.59 2.73
N GLY A 15 8.04 4.36 2.21
CA GLY A 15 9.29 3.64 1.93
C GLY A 15 9.81 2.83 3.11
N ARG A 16 9.17 2.91 4.28
CA ARG A 16 9.54 2.06 5.44
C ARG A 16 8.77 0.75 5.39
N THR A 17 9.48 -0.34 5.63
CA THR A 17 8.93 -1.70 5.65
C THR A 17 9.35 -2.41 6.94
N ALA A 18 8.41 -3.07 7.60
CA ALA A 18 8.67 -3.93 8.76
C ALA A 18 8.49 -5.38 8.34
N LYS A 19 9.47 -6.23 8.65
CA LYS A 19 9.43 -7.67 8.33
C LYS A 19 9.57 -8.49 9.60
N ARG A 20 8.80 -9.57 9.69
CA ARG A 20 8.90 -10.54 10.78
C ARG A 20 8.84 -11.96 10.22
N GLU A 21 9.80 -12.78 10.59
CA GLU A 21 9.76 -14.21 10.29
C GLU A 21 8.77 -14.90 11.25
N LEU A 22 7.82 -15.64 10.66
CA LEU A 22 6.86 -16.44 11.39
C LEU A 22 7.43 -17.83 11.64
N LYS A 23 6.94 -18.50 12.70
CA LYS A 23 7.33 -19.89 13.03
C LYS A 23 7.09 -20.89 11.89
N SER A 24 6.23 -20.55 10.93
CA SER A 24 5.97 -21.34 9.72
C SER A 24 7.05 -21.19 8.64
N GLY A 25 8.11 -20.41 8.87
CA GLY A 25 9.13 -20.08 7.88
C GLY A 25 8.68 -19.05 6.82
N LYS A 26 7.52 -18.41 7.03
CA LYS A 26 7.01 -17.36 6.13
C LYS A 26 7.43 -15.99 6.66
N VAL A 27 7.64 -15.04 5.77
CA VAL A 27 7.91 -13.64 6.12
C VAL A 27 6.59 -12.86 6.09
N ASP A 28 6.25 -12.24 7.21
CA ASP A 28 5.15 -11.27 7.34
C ASP A 28 5.74 -9.87 7.11
N GLU A 29 5.28 -9.19 6.06
CA GLU A 29 5.75 -7.86 5.67
C GLU A 29 4.64 -6.83 5.84
N LEU A 30 4.99 -5.70 6.45
CA LEU A 30 4.12 -4.53 6.63
C LEU A 30 4.77 -3.31 5.99
N LEU A 31 3.95 -2.50 5.34
CA LEU A 31 4.33 -1.26 4.68
C LEU A 31 3.79 -0.09 5.49
N GLU A 32 4.63 0.91 5.77
CA GLU A 32 4.17 2.16 6.38
C GLU A 32 3.52 3.04 5.31
N ILE A 33 2.29 3.46 5.58
CA ILE A 33 1.48 4.29 4.69
C ILE A 33 1.05 5.59 5.38
N THR A 34 0.84 6.62 4.57
CA THR A 34 0.30 7.92 5.00
C THR A 34 -0.70 8.42 3.97
N PRO A 35 -1.75 9.16 4.36
CA PRO A 35 -2.63 9.85 3.41
C PRO A 35 -1.83 10.72 2.45
N VAL A 36 -2.30 10.78 1.21
CA VAL A 36 -1.85 11.77 0.23
C VAL A 36 -2.43 13.14 0.57
N ASP A 37 -3.73 13.18 0.91
CA ASP A 37 -4.43 14.40 1.28
C ASP A 37 -4.21 14.74 2.77
N GLU A 38 -3.63 15.91 3.03
CA GLU A 38 -3.37 16.41 4.39
C GLU A 38 -4.66 16.76 5.15
N ASN A 39 -5.78 17.00 4.46
CA ASN A 39 -7.08 17.28 5.08
C ASN A 39 -7.69 16.02 5.72
N ILE A 40 -7.38 14.84 5.18
CA ILE A 40 -7.81 13.56 5.75
C ILE A 40 -7.01 13.23 7.01
N GLY A 41 -5.77 13.73 7.11
CA GLY A 41 -4.96 13.70 8.33
C GLY A 41 -3.48 13.39 8.09
N LYS A 42 -2.69 13.43 9.17
CA LYS A 42 -1.22 13.22 9.17
C LYS A 42 -0.81 11.92 9.87
N TRP A 43 -1.67 10.92 9.80
CA TRP A 43 -1.44 9.64 10.46
C TRP A 43 -0.49 8.74 9.65
N LYS A 44 0.11 7.79 10.35
CA LYS A 44 0.88 6.69 9.76
C LYS A 44 0.26 5.37 10.20
N LYS A 45 0.09 4.44 9.27
CA LYS A 45 -0.38 3.08 9.56
C LYS A 45 0.57 2.06 8.94
N TRP A 46 0.64 0.89 9.57
CA TRP A 46 1.36 -0.27 9.05
C TRP A 46 0.33 -1.27 8.55
N VAL A 47 0.38 -1.59 7.26
CA VAL A 47 -0.61 -2.45 6.58
C VAL A 47 0.11 -3.47 5.71
N ARG A 48 -0.54 -4.59 5.41
CA ARG A 48 -0.02 -5.52 4.42
C ARG A 48 -0.26 -4.99 3.01
N ASP A 49 0.61 -5.35 2.08
CA ASP A 49 0.44 -4.98 0.67
C ASP A 49 -0.89 -5.51 0.10
N ALA A 50 -1.32 -6.71 0.53
CA ALA A 50 -2.61 -7.31 0.16
C ALA A 50 -3.85 -6.52 0.62
N GLU A 51 -3.70 -5.54 1.51
CA GLU A 51 -4.79 -4.66 1.96
C GLU A 51 -4.88 -3.37 1.12
N LEU A 52 -3.92 -3.13 0.22
CA LEU A 52 -3.84 -1.95 -0.61
C LEU A 52 -4.45 -2.23 -1.99
N PHE A 53 -5.21 -1.27 -2.50
CA PHE A 53 -5.64 -1.27 -3.90
C PHE A 53 -4.73 -0.33 -4.69
N GLU A 54 -4.16 -0.81 -5.80
CA GLU A 54 -3.43 0.06 -6.73
C GLU A 54 -4.43 0.79 -7.63
N VAL A 55 -4.32 2.12 -7.68
CA VAL A 55 -5.11 2.94 -8.60
C VAL A 55 -4.40 2.91 -9.95
N LYS A 56 -5.00 2.23 -10.91
CA LYS A 56 -4.61 2.30 -12.31
C LYS A 56 -5.46 3.36 -12.99
N ASP A 57 -4.82 4.47 -13.39
CA ASP A 57 -5.44 5.34 -14.38
C ASP A 57 -5.65 4.54 -15.67
N LYS A 58 -6.70 4.83 -16.41
CA LYS A 58 -7.14 4.00 -17.53
C LYS A 58 -6.22 4.20 -18.75
N GLU A 59 -4.96 3.76 -18.64
CA GLU A 59 -4.00 3.71 -19.72
C GLU A 59 -2.93 2.65 -19.43
N GLU A 60 -3.30 1.38 -19.57
CA GLU A 60 -2.57 0.35 -20.32
C GLU A 60 -3.35 -0.97 -20.24
N THR A 61 -4.16 -1.21 -21.26
CA THR A 61 -4.60 -2.56 -21.63
C THR A 61 -3.37 -3.29 -22.17
N GLY A 62 -2.71 -4.07 -21.31
CA GLY A 62 -1.80 -5.13 -21.70
C GLY A 62 -2.47 -6.46 -21.42
N GLU A 63 -3.37 -6.89 -22.31
CA GLU A 63 -3.69 -8.31 -22.47
C GLU A 63 -2.45 -8.99 -23.03
N GLU A 64 -1.84 -9.91 -22.29
CA GLU A 64 -0.93 -10.91 -22.87
C GLU A 64 -1.63 -12.27 -22.70
N GLU A 65 -1.91 -12.88 -23.85
CA GLU A 65 -2.60 -14.16 -24.10
C GLU A 65 -1.83 -15.39 -23.60
#